data_AF-A0A5P2H350-F1
#
_entry.id   AF-A0A5P2H350-F1
#
_cell.length_a   1.000
_cell.length_b   1.000
_cell.length_c   1.000
_cell.angle_alpha   90.00
_cell.angle_beta   90.00
_cell.angle_gamma   90.00
#
_symmetry.space_group_name_H-M   'P 1'
#
loop_
_entity.id
_entity.type
_entity.pdbx_description
1 polymer ?
#
loop_
_entity_poly.entity_id
_entity_poly.type
_entity_poly.pdbx_seq_one_letter_code
_entity_poly.pdbx_strand_id
1 'polypeptide(L)'
;MKKIDLFGRAFILLPDYWTSFLDGDCCVIHEHGDDDRTLRGKLLSVSTGGSKEGNLPLIILRDVANKDNPQINKIGDNKYCHRDEDNQPEGGTSIHGIRWCVAAMSNQDEVVLAIFTLTFPESLRDDLETIQIVAMLDEAINSCEFI
;
A
#
# COMPACT_ATOMS: atom_id res chain seq x y z
N MET A 1 -15.94 -1.25 11.68
CA MET A 1 -14.75 -0.79 10.94
C MET A 1 -13.67 -0.49 11.94
N LYS A 2 -12.51 -1.12 11.77
CA LYS A 2 -11.37 -1.06 12.66
C LYS A 2 -10.29 -0.18 12.05
N LYS A 3 -9.70 0.69 12.88
CA LYS A 3 -8.53 1.48 12.53
C LYS A 3 -7.27 0.65 12.74
N ILE A 4 -6.54 0.37 11.66
CA ILE A 4 -5.22 -0.26 11.73
C ILE A 4 -4.18 0.84 11.67
N ASP A 5 -3.46 0.99 12.77
CA ASP A 5 -2.36 1.93 12.90
C ASP A 5 -1.11 1.41 12.16
N LEU A 6 -0.52 2.29 11.36
CA LEU A 6 0.76 2.07 10.69
C LEU A 6 1.77 2.98 11.39
N PHE A 7 2.44 2.42 12.40
CA PHE A 7 3.56 3.03 13.10
C PHE A 7 3.29 4.45 13.64
N GLY A 8 2.05 4.76 14.03
CA GLY A 8 1.62 6.06 14.56
C GLY A 8 1.59 7.20 13.52
N ARG A 9 1.74 6.89 12.23
CA ARG A 9 2.03 7.86 11.17
C ARG A 9 1.06 7.81 10.01
N ALA A 10 0.43 6.66 9.81
CA ALA A 10 -0.70 6.54 8.90
C ALA A 10 -1.69 5.53 9.47
N PHE A 11 -2.90 5.50 8.91
CA PHE A 11 -3.85 4.46 9.22
C PHE A 11 -4.77 4.13 8.06
N ILE A 12 -5.24 2.89 8.07
CA ILE A 12 -6.26 2.39 7.16
C ILE A 12 -7.46 1.90 7.94
N LEU A 13 -8.64 2.00 7.34
CA LEU A 13 -9.89 1.46 7.90
C LEU A 13 -10.22 0.16 7.19
N LEU A 14 -10.26 -0.94 7.94
CA LEU A 14 -10.64 -2.26 7.43
C LEU A 14 -11.81 -2.84 8.24
N PRO A 15 -12.48 -3.90 7.75
CA PRO A 15 -13.51 -4.60 8.53
C PRO A 15 -12.98 -5.13 9.86
N ASP A 16 -13.87 -5.27 10.86
CA ASP A 16 -13.46 -5.57 12.24
C ASP A 16 -12.83 -6.95 12.43
N TYR A 17 -13.11 -7.87 11.51
CA TYR A 17 -12.54 -9.21 11.49
C TYR A 17 -11.09 -9.23 10.95
N TRP A 18 -10.54 -8.11 10.46
CA TRP A 18 -9.13 -8.05 10.08
C TRP A 18 -8.23 -7.87 11.31
N THR A 19 -7.12 -8.60 11.31
CA THR A 19 -6.12 -8.58 12.38
C THR A 19 -4.79 -8.04 11.84
N SER A 20 -3.99 -7.47 12.73
CA SER A 20 -2.67 -6.97 12.36
C SER A 20 -1.66 -7.17 13.49
N PHE A 21 -0.40 -7.33 13.12
CA PHE A 21 0.74 -7.35 14.03
C PHE A 21 1.96 -6.72 13.35
N LEU A 22 2.94 -6.32 14.16
CA LEU A 22 4.20 -5.78 13.65
C LEU A 22 5.22 -6.91 13.46
N ASP A 23 5.86 -6.93 12.29
CA ASP A 23 6.96 -7.82 11.95
C ASP A 23 8.11 -6.99 11.37
N GLY A 24 9.10 -6.68 12.20
CA GLY A 24 10.21 -5.80 11.84
C GLY A 24 9.74 -4.40 11.41
N ASP A 25 9.98 -4.06 10.14
CA ASP A 25 9.59 -2.81 9.50
C ASP A 25 8.22 -2.88 8.79
N CYS A 26 7.49 -4.00 8.94
CA CYS A 26 6.18 -4.23 8.35
C CYS A 26 5.06 -4.26 9.41
N CYS A 27 3.89 -3.75 9.04
CA CYS A 27 2.61 -4.13 9.64
C CYS A 27 2.01 -5.23 8.76
N VAL A 28 1.94 -6.45 9.30
CA VAL A 28 1.34 -7.60 8.62
C VAL A 28 -0.14 -7.64 8.97
N ILE A 29 -1.00 -7.77 7.97
CA ILE A 29 -2.45 -7.58 8.05
C ILE A 29 -3.13 -8.77 7.37
N HIS A 30 -4.00 -9.46 8.11
CA HIS A 30 -4.72 -10.64 7.62
C HIS A 30 -6.21 -10.53 7.85
N GLU A 31 -6.99 -11.12 6.95
CA GLU A 31 -8.34 -11.54 7.25
C GLU A 31 -8.28 -12.70 8.25
N HIS A 32 -9.04 -12.64 9.35
CA HIS A 32 -8.92 -13.62 10.43
C HIS A 32 -9.15 -15.06 9.96
N GLY A 33 -8.08 -15.87 9.98
CA GLY A 33 -8.14 -17.31 9.71
C GLY A 33 -7.75 -17.74 8.31
N ASP A 34 -7.30 -16.81 7.45
CA ASP A 34 -6.80 -17.08 6.10
C ASP A 34 -5.36 -16.55 5.95
N ASP A 35 -4.42 -17.44 5.62
CA ASP A 35 -3.02 -17.12 5.33
C ASP A 35 -2.69 -17.14 3.82
N ASP A 36 -3.62 -17.59 2.96
CA ASP A 36 -3.42 -17.64 1.51
C ASP A 36 -3.37 -16.22 0.90
N ARG A 37 -3.89 -15.20 1.61
CA ARG A 37 -3.92 -13.79 1.19
C ARG A 37 -3.30 -12.91 2.26
N THR A 38 -2.02 -12.61 2.10
CA THR A 38 -1.29 -11.81 3.08
C THR A 38 -1.09 -10.38 2.60
N LEU A 39 -1.61 -9.39 3.35
CA LEU A 39 -1.34 -7.97 3.12
C LEU A 39 -0.20 -7.50 4.03
N ARG A 40 0.82 -6.87 3.45
CA ARG A 40 1.93 -6.26 4.20
C ARG A 40 1.97 -4.77 3.95
N GLY A 41 1.91 -3.97 5.01
CA GLY A 41 2.06 -2.52 4.98
C GLY A 41 3.44 -2.09 5.49
N LYS A 42 4.13 -1.24 4.75
CA LYS A 42 5.37 -0.55 5.15
C LYS A 42 5.16 0.95 5.11
N LEU A 43 5.86 1.67 5.98
CA LEU A 43 5.95 3.12 5.94
C LEU A 43 7.39 3.58 5.76
N LEU A 44 7.57 4.55 4.87
CA LEU A 44 8.81 5.27 4.64
C LEU A 44 8.53 6.77 4.81
N SER A 45 9.44 7.49 5.45
CA SER A 45 9.38 8.95 5.54
C SER A 45 10.60 9.56 4.86
N VAL A 46 10.36 10.57 4.04
CA VAL A 46 11.40 11.29 3.30
C VAL A 46 11.32 12.77 3.69
N SER A 47 12.35 13.26 4.37
CA SER A 47 12.51 14.70 4.61
C SER A 47 13.05 15.38 3.36
N THR A 48 12.42 16.48 2.97
CA THR A 48 12.73 17.16 1.70
C THR A 48 13.70 18.33 1.89
N GLY A 49 14.17 18.56 3.12
CA GLY A 49 15.17 19.59 3.42
C GLY A 49 14.74 21.02 3.09
N GLY A 50 13.44 21.28 2.94
CA GLY A 50 12.88 22.60 2.66
C GLY A 50 12.95 23.08 1.21
N SER A 51 13.49 22.28 0.27
CA SER A 51 13.48 22.65 -1.15
C SER A 51 12.14 22.30 -1.80
N LYS A 52 11.30 23.32 -2.04
CA LYS A 52 9.93 23.20 -2.57
C LYS A 52 9.87 23.29 -4.11
N GLU A 53 10.60 22.46 -4.83
CA GLU A 53 10.44 22.38 -6.29
C GLU A 53 9.59 21.16 -6.67
N GLY A 54 8.38 21.43 -7.18
CA GLY A 54 7.47 20.43 -7.71
C GLY A 54 6.59 19.71 -6.69
N ASN A 55 5.80 18.77 -7.19
CA ASN A 55 4.91 17.95 -6.37
C ASN A 55 5.67 16.73 -5.84
N LEU A 56 6.28 16.87 -4.65
CA LEU A 56 7.20 15.89 -4.07
C LEU A 56 6.60 14.47 -3.91
N PRO A 57 5.36 14.30 -3.42
CA PRO A 57 4.73 12.98 -3.38
C PRO A 57 4.65 12.31 -4.76
N LEU A 58 4.33 13.07 -5.81
CA LEU A 58 4.29 12.55 -7.18
C LEU A 58 5.69 12.15 -7.69
N ILE A 59 6.73 12.91 -7.34
CA ILE A 59 8.12 12.59 -7.72
C ILE A 59 8.55 11.27 -7.06
N ILE A 60 8.33 11.13 -5.75
CA ILE A 60 8.67 9.90 -5.01
C ILE A 60 7.96 8.68 -5.60
N LEU A 61 6.68 8.79 -5.98
CA LEU A 61 5.97 7.67 -6.61
C LEU A 61 6.52 7.31 -7.98
N ARG A 62 7.01 8.28 -8.77
CA ARG A 62 7.65 7.98 -10.05
C ARG A 62 8.94 7.21 -9.85
N ASP A 63 9.74 7.60 -8.87
CA ASP A 63 10.99 6.92 -8.54
C ASP A 63 10.74 5.48 -8.06
N VAL A 64 9.74 5.28 -7.19
CA VAL A 64 9.41 3.95 -6.63
C VAL A 64 8.77 3.02 -7.66
N ALA A 65 7.97 3.55 -8.59
CA ALA A 65 7.33 2.73 -9.61
C ALA A 65 8.34 2.10 -10.58
N ASN A 66 9.53 2.69 -10.74
CA ASN A 66 10.63 2.19 -11.57
C ASN A 66 10.18 1.75 -12.99
N LYS A 67 9.34 2.58 -13.61
CA LYS A 67 8.75 2.39 -14.95
C LYS A 67 8.88 3.69 -15.74
N ASP A 68 9.02 3.59 -17.07
CA ASP A 68 9.20 4.77 -17.94
C ASP A 68 8.03 5.75 -17.89
N ASN A 69 6.82 5.28 -17.56
CA ASN A 69 5.65 6.12 -17.40
C ASN A 69 4.58 5.44 -16.50
N PRO A 70 4.74 5.48 -15.17
CA PRO A 70 3.81 4.82 -14.26
C PRO A 70 2.46 5.54 -14.25
N GLN A 71 1.37 4.78 -14.22
CA GLN A 71 0.06 5.33 -13.97
C GLN A 71 -0.02 5.77 -12.50
N ILE A 72 -0.17 7.07 -12.28
CA ILE A 72 -0.29 7.67 -10.95
C ILE A 72 -1.58 8.48 -10.88
N ASN A 73 -2.42 8.16 -9.91
CA ASN A 73 -3.71 8.80 -9.70
C ASN A 73 -3.61 9.80 -8.55
N LYS A 74 -4.16 11.02 -8.74
CA LYS A 74 -4.36 11.96 -7.64
C LYS A 74 -5.61 11.54 -6.87
N ILE A 75 -5.47 11.30 -5.58
CA ILE A 75 -6.54 10.77 -4.70
C ILE A 75 -6.86 11.73 -3.53
N GLY A 76 -6.19 12.87 -3.47
CA GLY A 76 -6.44 13.93 -2.49
C GLY A 76 -5.52 15.13 -2.73
N ASP A 77 -5.62 16.13 -1.86
CA ASP A 77 -4.72 17.28 -1.90
C ASP A 77 -3.30 16.85 -1.52
N ASN A 78 -2.36 17.02 -2.46
CA ASN A 78 -0.98 16.55 -2.34
C ASN A 78 -0.87 15.06 -1.96
N LYS A 79 -1.85 14.24 -2.37
CA LYS A 79 -1.89 12.79 -2.13
C LYS A 79 -2.09 12.05 -3.44
N TYR A 80 -1.23 11.07 -3.68
CA TYR A 80 -1.16 10.31 -4.92
C TYR A 80 -1.05 8.83 -4.63
N CYS A 81 -1.53 8.01 -5.57
CA CYS A 81 -1.44 6.57 -5.50
C CYS A 81 -0.93 6.01 -6.83
N HIS A 82 -0.01 5.07 -6.74
CA HIS A 82 0.40 4.19 -7.82
C HIS A 82 0.04 2.75 -7.44
N ARG A 83 -0.57 2.02 -8.37
CA ARG A 83 -0.85 0.58 -8.21
C ARG A 83 -0.17 -0.17 -9.34
N ASP A 84 0.46 -1.29 -9.00
CA ASP A 84 0.95 -2.24 -9.97
C ASP A 84 0.83 -3.69 -9.51
N GLU A 85 1.00 -4.59 -10.47
CA GLU A 85 0.95 -6.04 -10.28
C GLU A 85 2.28 -6.64 -10.76
N ASP A 86 2.75 -7.64 -10.04
CA ASP A 86 3.93 -8.42 -10.40
C ASP A 86 3.67 -9.91 -10.10
N ASN A 87 4.26 -10.78 -10.91
CA ASN A 87 4.18 -12.22 -10.74
C ASN A 87 5.58 -12.75 -10.43
N GLN A 88 5.76 -13.29 -9.22
CA GLN A 88 7.04 -13.85 -8.81
C GLN A 88 6.94 -15.36 -8.65
N PRO A 89 7.84 -16.14 -9.30
CA PRO A 89 7.93 -17.57 -9.03
C PRO A 89 8.62 -17.79 -7.67
N GLU A 90 7.95 -18.46 -6.73
CA GLU A 90 8.50 -18.77 -5.41
C GLU A 90 8.36 -20.26 -5.10
N GLY A 91 9.47 -20.98 -4.95
CA GLY A 91 9.47 -22.36 -4.44
C GLY A 91 8.66 -23.39 -5.24
N GLY A 92 8.39 -23.15 -6.53
CA GLY A 92 7.57 -24.01 -7.38
C GLY A 92 6.08 -23.66 -7.42
N THR A 93 5.66 -22.62 -6.69
CA THR A 93 4.33 -22.02 -6.76
C THR A 93 4.45 -20.63 -7.37
N SER A 94 3.58 -20.28 -8.33
CA SER A 94 3.50 -18.91 -8.83
C SER A 94 2.74 -18.06 -7.82
N ILE A 95 3.36 -17.01 -7.31
CA ILE A 95 2.73 -16.04 -6.41
C ILE A 95 2.38 -14.79 -7.22
N HIS A 96 1.13 -14.36 -7.08
CA HIS A 96 0.65 -13.10 -7.59
C HIS A 96 0.83 -12.01 -6.52
N GLY A 97 1.38 -10.87 -6.91
CA GLY A 97 1.58 -9.72 -6.05
C GLY A 97 0.86 -8.49 -6.58
N ILE A 98 0.08 -7.84 -5.73
CA ILE A 98 -0.50 -6.53 -6.01
C ILE A 98 0.09 -5.52 -5.04
N ARG A 99 0.62 -4.42 -5.57
CA ARG A 99 1.27 -3.38 -4.77
C ARG A 99 0.58 -2.04 -4.95
N TRP A 100 0.38 -1.36 -3.83
CA TRP A 100 -0.07 0.03 -3.77
C TRP A 100 0.99 0.89 -3.10
N CYS A 101 1.33 2.00 -3.74
CA CYS A 101 2.21 3.01 -3.20
C CYS A 101 1.42 4.31 -3.06
N VAL A 102 1.18 4.74 -1.82
CA VAL A 102 0.46 5.97 -1.50
C VAL A 102 1.42 6.97 -0.90
N ALA A 103 1.63 8.10 -1.56
CA ALA A 103 2.48 9.17 -1.06
C ALA A 103 1.67 10.42 -0.77
N ALA A 104 1.94 11.05 0.38
CA ALA A 104 1.33 12.30 0.78
C ALA A 104 2.34 13.22 1.48
N MET A 105 2.14 14.53 1.39
CA MET A 105 2.78 15.46 2.32
C MET A 105 2.17 15.25 3.72
N SER A 106 2.98 14.92 4.73
CA SER A 106 2.53 14.91 6.14
C SER A 106 2.62 16.32 6.74
N ASN A 107 3.67 17.06 6.41
CA ASN A 107 3.83 18.46 6.77
C ASN A 107 4.55 19.22 5.65
N GLN A 108 5.02 20.45 5.89
CA GLN A 108 5.60 21.28 4.83
C GLN A 108 6.90 20.71 4.23
N ASP A 109 7.64 19.88 4.98
CA ASP A 109 8.99 19.44 4.63
C ASP A 109 9.15 17.90 4.71
N GLU A 110 8.03 17.18 4.75
CA GLU A 110 8.02 15.74 4.92
C GLU A 110 6.98 15.07 4.03
N VAL A 111 7.44 14.09 3.23
CA VAL A 111 6.59 13.15 2.50
C VAL A 111 6.59 11.82 3.23
N VAL A 112 5.40 11.28 3.48
CA VAL A 112 5.22 9.91 3.94
C VAL A 112 4.75 9.06 2.77
N LEU A 113 5.39 7.92 2.59
CA LEU A 113 5.07 6.90 1.60
C LEU A 113 4.63 5.63 2.32
N ALA A 114 3.39 5.21 2.07
CA ALA A 114 2.88 3.91 2.47
C ALA A 114 2.96 2.94 1.29
N ILE A 115 3.57 1.78 1.51
CA ILE A 115 3.64 0.70 0.53
C ILE A 115 2.86 -0.48 1.09
N PHE A 116 1.83 -0.90 0.37
CA PHE A 116 1.06 -2.09 0.67
C PHE A 116 1.34 -3.15 -0.39
N THR A 117 1.52 -4.40 0.02
CA THR A 117 1.70 -5.53 -0.89
C THR A 117 0.81 -6.67 -0.44
N LEU A 118 -0.16 -7.01 -1.28
CA LEU A 118 -0.98 -8.21 -1.14
C LEU A 118 -0.34 -9.32 -1.97
N THR A 119 -0.08 -10.46 -1.35
CA THR A 119 0.43 -11.66 -2.03
C THR A 119 -0.52 -12.82 -1.85
N PHE A 120 -0.76 -13.59 -2.92
CA PHE A 120 -1.56 -14.81 -2.90
C PHE A 120 -1.12 -15.78 -4.02
N PRO A 121 -1.43 -17.09 -3.93
CA PRO A 121 -1.18 -18.03 -5.02
C PRO A 121 -1.87 -17.60 -6.33
N GLU A 122 -1.18 -17.67 -7.47
CA GLU A 122 -1.74 -17.29 -8.80
C GLU A 122 -3.04 -18.05 -9.12
N SER A 123 -3.22 -19.26 -8.58
CA SER A 123 -4.47 -20.04 -8.72
C SER A 123 -5.70 -19.35 -8.14
N LEU A 124 -5.53 -18.41 -7.20
CA LEU A 124 -6.60 -17.64 -6.58
C LEU A 124 -6.85 -16.29 -7.27
N ARG A 125 -6.14 -15.97 -8.35
CA ARG A 125 -6.23 -14.65 -9.01
C ARG A 125 -7.63 -14.30 -9.50
N ASP A 126 -8.29 -15.26 -10.14
CA ASP A 126 -9.64 -15.09 -10.70
C ASP A 126 -10.73 -15.60 -9.75
N ASP A 127 -10.37 -15.95 -8.51
CA ASP A 127 -11.32 -16.34 -7.49
C ASP A 127 -12.17 -15.14 -7.05
N LEU A 128 -13.48 -15.36 -6.87
CA LEU A 128 -14.44 -14.28 -6.59
C LEU A 128 -14.14 -13.56 -5.27
N GLU A 129 -13.73 -14.31 -4.24
CA GLU A 129 -13.40 -13.74 -2.94
C GLU A 129 -12.12 -12.91 -3.03
N THR A 130 -11.10 -13.40 -3.76
CA THR A 130 -9.89 -12.61 -4.02
C THR A 130 -10.21 -11.29 -4.73
N ILE A 131 -11.03 -11.32 -5.78
CA ILE A 131 -11.44 -10.11 -6.52
C ILE A 131 -12.15 -9.12 -5.58
N GLN A 132 -13.02 -9.60 -4.69
CA GLN A 132 -13.72 -8.76 -3.72
C GLN A 132 -12.77 -8.15 -2.69
N ILE A 133 -11.82 -8.93 -2.17
CA ILE A 133 -10.79 -8.45 -1.25
C ILE A 133 -9.93 -7.37 -1.92
N VAL A 134 -9.49 -7.59 -3.16
CA VAL A 134 -8.70 -6.61 -3.92
C VAL A 134 -9.47 -5.31 -4.12
N ALA A 135 -10.74 -5.37 -4.50
CA ALA A 135 -11.58 -4.18 -4.69
C ALA A 135 -11.80 -3.41 -3.37
N MET A 136 -12.03 -4.11 -2.26
CA MET A 136 -12.13 -3.49 -0.94
C MET A 136 -10.81 -2.81 -0.53
N LEU A 137 -9.67 -3.47 -0.77
CA LEU A 137 -8.35 -2.92 -0.46
C LEU A 137 -8.01 -1.71 -1.34
N ASP A 138 -8.39 -1.71 -2.61
CA ASP A 138 -8.26 -0.54 -3.50
C ASP A 138 -8.94 0.70 -2.86
N GLU A 139 -10.17 0.55 -2.39
CA GLU A 139 -10.91 1.63 -1.73
C GLU A 139 -10.26 2.06 -0.40
N ALA A 140 -9.94 1.09 0.46
CA ALA A 140 -9.36 1.34 1.78
C ALA A 140 -7.98 2.00 1.71
N ILE A 141 -7.10 1.53 0.81
CA ILE A 141 -5.74 2.04 0.65
C ILE A 141 -5.75 3.42 0.01
N ASN A 142 -6.59 3.66 -1.00
CA ASN A 142 -6.77 5.00 -1.56
C ASN A 142 -7.31 5.99 -0.52
N SER A 143 -8.02 5.50 0.50
CA SER A 143 -8.54 6.29 1.61
C SER A 143 -7.58 6.39 2.81
N CYS A 144 -6.37 5.82 2.75
CA CYS A 144 -5.38 5.85 3.83
C CYS A 144 -5.10 7.27 4.34
N GLU A 145 -5.14 7.49 5.65
CA GLU A 145 -4.90 8.82 6.24
C GLU A 145 -3.48 8.91 6.79
N PHE A 146 -2.82 10.05 6.57
CA PHE A 146 -1.48 10.36 7.08
C PHE A 146 -1.59 11.42 8.18
N ILE A 147 -0.81 11.24 9.25
CA ILE A 147 -0.79 12.10 10.45
C ILE A 147 0.50 12.93 10.48
#